data_AF-A0A034V493-F1
#
_entry.id   AF-A0A034V493-F1
#
_cell.length_a   1.000
_cell.length_b   1.000
_cell.length_c   1.000
_cell.angle_alpha   90.00
_cell.angle_beta   90.00
_cell.angle_gamma   90.00
#
_symmetry.space_group_name_H-M   'P 1'
#
loop_
_entity.id
_entity.type
_entity.pdbx_description
1 polymer ?
#
loop_
_entity_poly.entity_id
_entity_poly.type
_entity_poly.pdbx_seq_one_letter_code
_entity_poly.pdbx_strand_id
1 'polypeptide(L)'
;MVIKNPNNIYVPDYLDGNFFVAALEEGLREIQVTVKEITFEWGSNPGDNYCSRIYRVLIAYERLVDDDEPPIQEQRSLIVKTIPISKDTRFLEDVGVFLKEKITYLDVLPRLQILVDGQKFGASCYYAIKAPTRTIVLSDLKPEGFVVASRQDQLDWAHCELILQQTARLHATSMILAQRDPDISKRLVDGMLCEKTMIKSDTYKQIFGTTLKHLANNAAD
;
A
#
# COMPACT_ATOMS: atom_id res chain seq x y z
N MET A 1 27.42 2.04 2.54
CA MET A 1 26.08 1.44 2.36
C MET A 1 26.22 0.12 1.63
N VAL A 2 25.53 -0.93 2.07
CA VAL A 2 25.52 -2.27 1.46
C VAL A 2 24.11 -2.60 1.00
N ILE A 3 23.94 -3.08 -0.24
CA ILE A 3 22.66 -3.59 -0.74
C ILE A 3 22.77 -5.10 -0.90
N LYS A 4 21.88 -5.84 -0.23
CA LYS A 4 21.78 -7.29 -0.26
C LYS A 4 20.53 -7.71 -1.04
N ASN A 5 20.71 -8.67 -1.93
CA ASN A 5 19.64 -9.29 -2.70
C ASN A 5 19.84 -10.83 -2.69
N PRO A 6 19.61 -11.48 -1.54
CA PRO A 6 19.99 -12.88 -1.33
C PRO A 6 19.30 -13.84 -2.30
N ASN A 7 18.09 -13.49 -2.75
CA ASN A 7 17.28 -14.31 -3.65
C ASN A 7 17.38 -13.86 -5.13
N ASN A 8 18.31 -12.95 -5.43
CA ASN A 8 18.55 -12.41 -6.78
C ASN A 8 17.27 -11.96 -7.52
N ILE A 9 16.37 -11.29 -6.79
CA ILE A 9 15.10 -10.82 -7.34
C ILE A 9 15.32 -9.56 -8.19
N TYR A 10 14.41 -9.28 -9.12
CA TYR A 10 14.47 -8.03 -9.88
C TYR A 10 14.15 -6.82 -8.98
N VAL A 11 15.11 -5.92 -8.81
CA VAL A 11 14.98 -4.65 -8.08
C VAL A 11 15.21 -3.48 -9.06
N PRO A 12 14.28 -2.53 -9.21
CA PRO A 12 14.49 -1.34 -10.02
C PRO A 12 15.62 -0.45 -9.48
N ASP A 13 16.42 0.13 -10.37
CA ASP A 13 17.61 0.92 -10.00
C ASP A 13 17.30 2.14 -9.12
N TYR A 14 16.09 2.70 -9.21
CA TYR A 14 15.69 3.85 -8.39
C TYR A 14 15.37 3.49 -6.93
N LEU A 15 15.22 2.20 -6.58
CA LEU A 15 15.09 1.75 -5.20
C LEU A 15 16.48 1.65 -4.56
N ASP A 16 17.19 2.77 -4.53
CA ASP A 16 18.56 2.89 -4.03
C ASP A 16 18.62 3.47 -2.61
N GLY A 17 19.83 3.72 -2.13
CA GLY A 17 20.07 4.34 -0.82
C GLY A 17 19.35 5.66 -0.61
N ASN A 18 19.38 6.55 -1.62
CA ASN A 18 18.78 7.87 -1.52
C ASN A 18 17.26 7.78 -1.43
N PHE A 19 16.65 6.84 -2.17
CA PHE A 19 15.23 6.55 -2.06
C PHE A 19 14.84 6.15 -0.64
N PHE A 20 15.62 5.28 0.02
CA PHE A 20 15.30 4.82 1.38
C PHE A 20 15.65 5.84 2.46
N VAL A 21 16.64 6.70 2.26
CA VAL A 21 16.87 7.87 3.13
C VAL A 21 15.62 8.76 3.10
N ALA A 22 15.19 9.20 1.91
CA ALA A 22 13.99 10.03 1.77
C ALA A 22 12.74 9.37 2.37
N ALA A 23 12.58 8.06 2.15
CA ALA A 23 11.44 7.34 2.70
C ALA A 23 11.44 7.25 4.24
N LEU A 24 12.61 7.05 4.86
CA LEU A 24 12.74 7.02 6.30
C LEU A 24 12.58 8.43 6.90
N GLU A 25 13.17 9.45 6.30
CA GLU A 25 13.04 10.84 6.75
C GLU A 25 11.59 11.31 6.74
N GLU A 26 10.87 11.11 5.64
CA GLU A 26 9.45 11.47 5.55
C GLU A 26 8.58 10.64 6.51
N GLY A 27 8.80 9.33 6.56
CA GLY A 27 7.97 8.42 7.35
C GLY A 27 8.18 8.53 8.85
N LEU A 28 9.42 8.79 9.28
CA LEU A 28 9.78 9.00 10.70
C LEU A 28 9.61 10.46 11.12
N ARG A 29 9.52 11.39 10.15
CA ARG A 29 9.57 12.84 10.38
C ARG A 29 10.89 13.27 11.01
N GLU A 30 11.97 12.74 10.46
CA GLU A 30 13.35 12.94 10.91
C GLU A 30 14.17 13.52 9.73
N ILE A 31 15.23 14.27 10.01
CA ILE A 31 16.04 14.96 8.98
C ILE A 31 17.49 14.49 8.91
N GLN A 32 17.90 13.56 9.78
CA GLN A 32 19.28 13.07 9.87
C GLN A 32 19.31 11.55 9.93
N VAL A 33 18.96 10.90 8.81
CA VAL A 33 18.98 9.43 8.68
C VAL A 33 20.07 8.99 7.71
N THR A 34 20.93 8.07 8.16
CA THR A 34 21.96 7.45 7.31
C THR A 34 21.70 5.97 7.11
N VAL A 35 21.33 5.57 5.89
CA VAL A 35 21.13 4.15 5.55
C VAL A 35 22.48 3.42 5.44
N LYS A 36 22.62 2.32 6.18
CA LYS A 36 23.83 1.48 6.19
C LYS A 36 23.66 0.22 5.36
N GLU A 37 22.51 -0.42 5.47
CA GLU A 37 22.21 -1.69 4.79
C GLU A 37 20.77 -1.74 4.32
N ILE A 38 20.55 -2.27 3.12
CA ILE A 38 19.24 -2.56 2.55
C ILE A 38 19.23 -4.02 2.11
N THR A 39 18.27 -4.81 2.59
CA THR A 39 18.06 -6.20 2.16
C THR A 39 16.71 -6.35 1.50
N PHE A 40 16.69 -6.83 0.26
CA PHE A 40 15.47 -7.02 -0.54
C PHE A 40 14.98 -8.47 -0.53
N GLU A 41 13.67 -8.63 -0.33
CA GLU A 41 12.94 -9.88 -0.51
C GLU A 41 11.62 -9.61 -1.24
N TRP A 42 11.00 -10.67 -1.80
CA TRP A 42 9.63 -10.57 -2.26
C TRP A 42 8.70 -10.40 -1.06
N GLY A 43 7.79 -9.42 -1.13
CA GLY A 43 6.79 -9.17 -0.09
C GLY A 43 5.46 -9.89 -0.33
N SER A 44 5.33 -10.63 -1.43
CA SER A 44 4.15 -11.41 -1.78
C SER A 44 4.54 -12.71 -2.48
N ASN A 45 3.69 -13.73 -2.44
CA ASN A 45 3.92 -14.94 -3.22
C ASN A 45 3.58 -14.71 -4.70
N PRO A 46 4.11 -15.53 -5.62
CA PRO A 46 3.73 -15.48 -7.02
C PRO A 46 2.20 -15.57 -7.21
N GLY A 47 1.62 -14.57 -7.88
CA GLY A 47 0.18 -14.52 -8.18
C GLY A 47 -0.69 -13.81 -7.12
N ASP A 48 -0.12 -13.43 -5.97
CA ASP A 48 -0.81 -12.59 -4.97
C ASP A 48 -0.87 -11.13 -5.42
N ASN A 49 0.15 -10.69 -6.17
CA ASN A 49 0.28 -9.33 -6.67
C ASN A 49 -0.17 -9.23 -8.14
N TYR A 50 -1.34 -8.62 -8.38
CA TYR A 50 -1.89 -8.48 -9.73
C TYR A 50 -1.14 -7.47 -10.58
N CYS A 51 -1.15 -6.20 -10.17
CA CYS A 51 -0.69 -5.08 -10.99
C CYS A 51 0.46 -4.31 -10.37
N SER A 52 1.19 -4.93 -9.46
CA SER A 52 2.24 -4.29 -8.68
C SER A 52 3.36 -5.27 -8.41
N ARG A 53 4.57 -4.77 -8.16
CA ARG A 53 5.64 -5.56 -7.54
C ARG A 53 5.73 -5.14 -6.07
N ILE A 54 5.67 -6.12 -5.17
CA ILE A 54 5.71 -5.91 -3.73
C ILE A 54 7.04 -6.43 -3.21
N TYR A 55 7.85 -5.53 -2.65
CA TYR A 55 9.10 -5.88 -1.99
C TYR A 55 8.91 -5.77 -0.49
N ARG A 56 9.47 -6.71 0.25
CA ARG A 56 9.74 -6.56 1.67
C ARG A 56 11.20 -6.15 1.80
N VAL A 57 11.44 -5.01 2.44
CA VAL A 57 12.76 -4.41 2.52
C VAL A 57 13.14 -4.23 3.97
N LEU A 58 14.24 -4.87 4.39
CA LEU A 58 14.83 -4.69 5.70
C LEU A 58 15.95 -3.65 5.61
N ILE A 59 15.84 -2.58 6.38
CA ILE A 59 16.75 -1.44 6.31
C ILE A 59 17.40 -1.27 7.67
N ALA A 60 18.73 -1.32 7.72
CA ALA A 60 19.51 -0.89 8.88
C ALA A 60 20.03 0.53 8.63
N TYR A 61 19.79 1.42 9.59
CA TYR A 61 20.13 2.84 9.48
C TYR A 61 20.59 3.40 10.82
N GLU A 62 21.25 4.54 10.75
CA GLU A 62 21.61 5.36 11.90
C GLU A 62 20.76 6.63 11.91
N ARG A 63 20.31 7.05 13.09
CA ARG A 63 19.64 8.34 13.31
C ARG A 63 20.47 9.18 14.27
N LEU A 64 20.74 10.43 13.88
CA LEU A 64 21.31 11.42 14.79
C LEU A 64 20.18 12.13 15.53
N VAL A 65 20.20 12.11 16.86
CA VAL A 65 19.18 12.75 17.70
C VAL A 65 19.68 14.09 18.25
N ASP A 66 20.94 14.12 18.65
CA ASP A 66 21.69 15.30 19.06
C ASP A 66 23.07 15.25 18.37
N ASP A 67 23.59 16.41 17.96
CA ASP A 67 24.89 16.51 17.29
C ASP A 67 26.05 16.09 18.20
N ASP A 68 25.84 16.15 19.53
CA ASP A 68 26.83 15.78 20.54
C ASP A 68 26.72 14.30 20.98
N GLU A 69 25.73 13.55 20.52
CA GLU A 69 25.51 12.14 20.88
C GLU A 69 25.87 11.18 19.73
N PRO A 70 26.35 9.95 20.04
CA PRO A 70 26.60 8.95 19.01
C PRO A 70 25.30 8.58 18.29
N PRO A 71 25.34 8.33 16.96
CA PRO A 71 24.15 7.95 16.22
C PRO A 71 23.51 6.67 16.76
N ILE A 72 22.18 6.66 16.86
CA ILE A 72 21.41 5.50 17.28
C ILE A 72 21.26 4.55 16.09
N GLN A 73 21.68 3.30 16.27
CA GLN A 73 21.49 2.25 15.27
C GLN A 73 20.10 1.62 15.41
N GLU A 74 19.36 1.60 14.30
CA GLU A 74 18.01 1.05 14.22
C GLU A 74 17.87 0.16 12.99
N GLN A 75 16.84 -0.69 13.03
CA GLN A 75 16.44 -1.51 11.90
C GLN A 75 14.93 -1.47 11.72
N ARG A 76 14.45 -1.37 10.48
CA ARG A 76 13.02 -1.42 10.15
C ARG A 76 12.75 -2.29 8.94
N SER A 77 11.61 -2.97 8.98
CA SER A 77 11.06 -3.67 7.83
C SER A 77 9.93 -2.85 7.20
N LEU A 78 10.02 -2.65 5.89
CA LEU A 78 9.06 -1.87 5.10
C LEU A 78 8.53 -2.72 3.94
N ILE A 79 7.31 -2.41 3.50
CA ILE A 79 6.72 -2.91 2.27
C ILE A 79 6.78 -1.84 1.19
N VAL A 80 7.48 -2.12 0.10
CA VAL A 80 7.58 -1.23 -1.06
C VAL A 80 6.71 -1.78 -2.18
N LYS A 81 5.61 -1.09 -2.46
CA LYS A 81 4.71 -1.40 -3.56
C LYS A 81 5.01 -0.51 -4.74
N THR A 82 5.40 -1.11 -5.87
CA THR A 82 5.65 -0.40 -7.13
C THR A 82 4.59 -0.77 -8.15
N ILE A 83 4.06 0.21 -8.89
CA ILE A 83 3.02 0.04 -9.90
C ILE A 83 3.63 0.37 -11.28
N PRO A 84 4.29 -0.60 -11.93
CA PRO A 84 4.80 -0.40 -13.28
C PRO A 84 3.62 -0.27 -14.26
N ILE A 85 3.63 0.81 -15.05
CA ILE A 85 2.62 1.03 -16.09
C ILE A 85 3.14 0.47 -17.41
N SER A 86 2.45 -0.54 -17.92
CA SER A 86 2.61 -1.12 -19.25
C SER A 86 1.36 -0.85 -20.08
N LYS A 87 1.30 -1.38 -21.31
CA LYS A 87 0.06 -1.35 -22.11
C LYS A 87 -1.08 -2.07 -21.38
N ASP A 88 -0.77 -3.20 -20.73
CA ASP A 88 -1.76 -4.06 -20.08
C ASP A 88 -2.24 -3.50 -18.74
N THR A 89 -1.44 -2.66 -18.08
CA THR A 89 -1.79 -2.04 -16.78
C THR A 89 -2.18 -0.57 -16.88
N ARG A 90 -2.30 -0.02 -18.10
CA ARG A 90 -2.64 1.39 -18.34
C ARG A 90 -3.98 1.80 -17.70
N PHE A 91 -4.94 0.89 -17.65
CA PHE A 91 -6.24 1.13 -17.02
C PHE A 91 -6.14 1.58 -15.54
N LEU A 92 -5.05 1.24 -14.84
CA LEU A 92 -4.80 1.70 -13.47
C LEU A 92 -4.56 3.21 -13.40
N GLU A 93 -3.98 3.79 -14.45
CA GLU A 93 -3.85 5.24 -14.58
C GLU A 93 -5.19 5.88 -14.87
N ASP A 94 -5.98 5.29 -15.78
CA ASP A 94 -7.29 5.81 -16.19
C ASP A 94 -8.24 5.95 -15.00
N VAL A 95 -8.14 5.04 -14.03
CA VAL A 95 -8.96 5.04 -12.80
C VAL A 95 -8.25 5.65 -11.60
N GLY A 96 -7.03 6.14 -11.78
CA GLY A 96 -6.26 6.85 -10.76
C GLY A 96 -5.90 6.03 -9.54
N VAL A 97 -5.64 4.72 -9.68
CA VAL A 97 -5.37 3.80 -8.55
C VAL A 97 -4.30 4.35 -7.61
N PHE A 98 -3.16 4.77 -8.14
CA PHE A 98 -2.07 5.28 -7.32
C PHE A 98 -2.44 6.56 -6.55
N LEU A 99 -3.19 7.47 -7.18
CA LEU A 99 -3.60 8.70 -6.50
C LEU A 99 -4.59 8.40 -5.36
N LYS A 100 -5.53 7.48 -5.60
CA LYS A 100 -6.47 7.02 -4.57
C LYS A 100 -5.75 6.33 -3.43
N GLU A 101 -4.82 5.41 -3.71
CA GLU A 101 -4.00 4.78 -2.65
C GLU A 101 -3.19 5.81 -1.87
N LYS A 102 -2.52 6.75 -2.56
CA LYS A 102 -1.75 7.80 -1.91
C LYS A 102 -2.62 8.66 -0.99
N ILE A 103 -3.80 9.12 -1.44
CA ILE A 103 -4.74 9.90 -0.62
C ILE A 103 -5.24 9.06 0.55
N THR A 104 -5.59 7.79 0.33
CA THR A 104 -6.06 6.90 1.41
C THR A 104 -5.03 6.80 2.52
N TYR A 105 -3.79 6.48 2.19
CA TYR A 105 -2.76 6.23 3.19
C TYR A 105 -2.19 7.50 3.85
N LEU A 106 -2.07 8.62 3.12
CA LEU A 106 -1.46 9.85 3.64
C LEU A 106 -2.46 10.86 4.23
N ASP A 107 -3.73 10.81 3.83
CA ASP A 107 -4.74 11.80 4.25
C ASP A 107 -5.89 11.10 5.01
N VAL A 108 -6.57 10.14 4.38
CA VAL A 108 -7.79 9.55 4.94
C VAL A 108 -7.51 8.75 6.20
N LEU A 109 -6.69 7.68 6.14
CA LEU A 109 -6.49 6.79 7.29
C LEU A 109 -5.93 7.50 8.53
N PRO A 110 -4.95 8.42 8.43
CA PRO A 110 -4.49 9.19 9.58
C PRO A 110 -5.61 10.03 10.22
N ARG A 111 -6.48 10.65 9.41
CA ARG A 111 -7.60 11.46 9.91
C ARG A 111 -8.66 10.58 10.57
N LEU A 112 -8.94 9.41 10.01
CA LEU A 112 -9.84 8.44 10.66
C LEU A 112 -9.27 8.01 12.01
N GLN A 113 -7.97 7.72 12.09
CA GLN A 113 -7.31 7.33 13.34
C GLN A 113 -7.42 8.41 14.42
N ILE A 114 -7.32 9.69 14.07
CA ILE A 114 -7.53 10.82 15.00
C ILE A 114 -8.99 10.85 15.51
N LEU A 115 -9.96 10.52 14.66
CA LEU A 115 -11.39 10.53 15.03
C LEU A 115 -11.79 9.38 15.96
N VAL A 116 -10.98 8.32 16.07
CA VAL A 116 -11.23 7.14 16.92
C VAL A 116 -10.12 6.91 17.95
N ASP A 117 -9.56 8.01 18.47
CA ASP A 117 -8.59 8.00 19.57
C ASP A 117 -7.39 7.06 19.36
N GLY A 118 -6.85 7.06 18.13
CA GLY A 118 -5.58 6.39 17.84
C GLY A 118 -5.69 4.95 17.34
N GLN A 119 -6.89 4.37 17.23
CA GLN A 119 -7.04 3.02 16.66
C GLN A 119 -6.66 3.00 15.17
N LYS A 120 -5.67 2.16 14.81
CA LYS A 120 -5.17 2.04 13.44
C LYS A 120 -6.16 1.30 12.53
N PHE A 121 -6.23 1.75 11.28
CA PHE A 121 -6.99 1.09 10.21
C PHE A 121 -6.11 0.29 9.24
N GLY A 122 -4.79 0.42 9.33
CA GLY A 122 -3.84 -0.28 8.46
C GLY A 122 -2.40 0.14 8.72
N ALA A 123 -1.52 -0.22 7.79
CA ALA A 123 -0.11 0.14 7.81
C ALA A 123 0.08 1.66 7.73
N SER A 124 1.15 2.16 8.36
CA SER A 124 1.58 3.55 8.23
C SER A 124 2.32 3.75 6.92
N CYS A 125 2.04 4.83 6.21
CA CYS A 125 2.75 5.17 4.98
C CYS A 125 3.95 6.05 5.29
N TYR A 126 5.11 5.63 4.79
CA TYR A 126 6.39 6.31 4.96
C TYR A 126 6.67 7.24 3.79
N TYR A 127 6.31 6.82 2.56
CA TYR A 127 6.67 7.57 1.37
C TYR A 127 5.77 7.22 0.18
N ALA A 128 5.52 8.20 -0.70
CA ALA A 128 4.78 7.95 -1.93
C ALA A 128 5.19 8.87 -3.09
N ILE A 129 5.80 8.29 -4.13
CA ILE A 129 6.31 9.00 -5.31
C ILE A 129 5.62 8.54 -6.60
N LYS A 130 5.46 9.46 -7.55
CA LYS A 130 4.88 9.15 -8.88
C LYS A 130 5.94 8.73 -9.90
N ALA A 131 7.14 9.29 -9.81
CA ALA A 131 8.24 9.10 -10.75
C ALA A 131 9.50 8.69 -9.99
N PRO A 132 10.38 7.85 -10.57
CA PRO A 132 10.32 7.33 -11.95
C PRO A 132 9.29 6.21 -12.13
N THR A 133 8.82 5.62 -11.05
CA THR A 133 7.70 4.67 -11.02
C THR A 133 6.78 5.01 -9.85
N ARG A 134 5.48 4.76 -10.00
CA ARG A 134 4.49 4.96 -8.94
C ARG A 134 4.76 4.00 -7.81
N THR A 135 5.18 4.52 -6.67
CA THR A 135 5.67 3.72 -5.56
C THR A 135 5.14 4.24 -4.23
N ILE A 136 4.71 3.31 -3.38
CA ILE A 136 4.24 3.56 -2.02
C ILE A 136 5.07 2.68 -1.08
N VAL A 137 5.57 3.28 0.00
CA VAL A 137 6.31 2.62 1.07
C VAL A 137 5.46 2.60 2.32
N LEU A 138 5.23 1.40 2.86
CA LEU A 138 4.38 1.16 4.03
C LEU A 138 5.20 0.47 5.14
N SER A 139 4.78 0.60 6.39
CA SER A 139 5.28 -0.24 7.48
C SER A 139 4.98 -1.72 7.21
N ASP A 140 5.94 -2.60 7.44
CA ASP A 140 5.68 -4.04 7.44
C ASP A 140 4.92 -4.43 8.72
N LEU A 141 3.77 -5.09 8.55
CA LEU A 141 2.93 -5.57 9.64
C LEU A 141 3.32 -6.98 10.12
N LYS A 142 4.14 -7.71 9.35
CA LYS A 142 4.57 -9.06 9.72
C LYS A 142 5.33 -9.12 11.07
N PRO A 143 6.22 -8.16 11.41
CA PRO A 143 6.84 -8.09 12.74
C PRO A 143 5.85 -7.87 13.88
N GLU A 144 4.68 -7.29 13.60
CA GLU A 144 3.59 -7.12 14.57
C GLU A 144 2.70 -8.38 14.70
N GLY A 145 3.06 -9.48 14.01
CA GLY A 145 2.35 -10.76 14.08
C GLY A 145 1.23 -10.93 13.05
N PHE A 146 1.03 -9.97 12.15
CA PHE A 146 0.01 -10.09 11.10
C PHE A 146 0.44 -11.07 10.01
N VAL A 147 -0.54 -11.83 9.50
CA VAL A 147 -0.37 -12.78 8.41
C VAL A 147 -1.46 -12.57 7.35
N VAL A 148 -1.14 -12.89 6.09
CA VAL A 148 -2.11 -12.86 5.00
C VAL A 148 -2.92 -14.15 5.06
N ALA A 149 -4.24 -14.05 5.26
CA ALA A 149 -5.13 -15.20 5.17
C ALA A 149 -5.17 -15.74 3.73
N SER A 150 -5.25 -17.07 3.59
CA SER A 150 -5.44 -17.72 2.29
C SER A 150 -6.78 -17.29 1.68
N ARG A 151 -6.77 -16.86 0.42
CA ARG A 151 -7.99 -16.53 -0.32
C ARG A 151 -8.85 -17.75 -0.69
N GLN A 152 -8.28 -18.95 -0.57
CA GLN A 152 -8.98 -20.21 -0.85
C GLN A 152 -9.71 -20.72 0.39
N ASP A 153 -9.28 -20.27 1.56
CA ASP A 153 -9.85 -20.66 2.83
C ASP A 153 -10.96 -19.66 3.22
N GLN A 154 -11.97 -20.15 3.93
CA GLN A 154 -12.99 -19.30 4.52
C GLN A 154 -12.48 -18.72 5.84
N LEU A 155 -13.05 -17.59 6.24
CA LEU A 155 -12.81 -17.02 7.56
C LEU A 155 -13.62 -17.79 8.61
N ASP A 156 -13.01 -18.09 9.75
CA ASP A 156 -13.77 -18.57 10.90
C ASP A 156 -14.68 -17.46 11.47
N TRP A 157 -15.56 -17.83 12.40
CA TRP A 157 -16.52 -16.91 12.98
C TRP A 157 -15.86 -15.72 13.69
N ALA A 158 -14.77 -15.95 14.42
CA ALA A 158 -14.09 -14.90 15.17
C ALA A 158 -13.47 -13.86 14.22
N HIS A 159 -12.84 -14.31 13.13
CA HIS A 159 -12.32 -13.42 12.10
C HIS A 159 -13.43 -12.68 11.35
N CYS A 160 -14.55 -13.35 11.05
CA CYS A 160 -15.74 -12.71 10.47
C CYS A 160 -16.24 -11.56 11.35
N GLU A 161 -16.40 -11.80 12.65
CA GLU A 161 -16.86 -10.80 13.61
C GLU A 161 -15.90 -9.60 13.67
N LEU A 162 -14.59 -9.84 13.77
CA LEU A 162 -13.58 -8.78 13.78
C LEU A 162 -13.60 -7.93 12.51
N ILE A 163 -13.71 -8.55 11.33
CA ILE A 163 -13.78 -7.84 10.05
C ILE A 163 -15.05 -7.00 9.96
N LEU A 164 -16.20 -7.52 10.40
CA LEU A 164 -17.45 -6.77 10.42
C LEU A 164 -17.35 -5.56 11.35
N GLN A 165 -16.81 -5.73 12.56
CA GLN A 165 -16.59 -4.63 13.50
C GLN A 165 -15.63 -3.57 12.93
N GLN A 166 -14.52 -3.99 12.33
CA GLN A 166 -13.53 -3.07 11.77
C GLN A 166 -14.08 -2.34 10.53
N THR A 167 -14.85 -3.02 9.68
CA THR A 167 -15.51 -2.41 8.52
C THR A 167 -16.58 -1.42 8.95
N ALA A 168 -17.40 -1.77 9.94
CA ALA A 168 -18.40 -0.87 10.52
C ALA A 168 -17.76 0.41 11.08
N ARG A 169 -16.64 0.27 11.81
CA ARG A 169 -15.85 1.40 12.32
C ARG A 169 -15.31 2.26 11.18
N LEU A 170 -14.70 1.65 10.16
CA LEU A 170 -14.17 2.35 9.00
C LEU A 170 -15.26 3.16 8.29
N HIS A 171 -16.43 2.56 8.06
CA HIS A 171 -17.58 3.22 7.43
C HIS A 171 -18.13 4.37 8.30
N ALA A 172 -18.37 4.14 9.59
CA ALA A 172 -18.91 5.17 10.47
C ALA A 172 -17.95 6.37 10.56
N THR A 173 -16.66 6.11 10.74
CA THR A 173 -15.64 7.16 10.87
C THR A 173 -15.44 7.92 9.56
N SER A 174 -15.47 7.24 8.41
CA SER A 174 -15.33 7.90 7.11
C SER A 174 -16.53 8.79 6.77
N MET A 175 -17.73 8.45 7.23
CA MET A 175 -18.91 9.32 7.10
C MET A 175 -18.79 10.58 7.96
N ILE A 176 -18.26 10.48 9.18
CA ILE A 176 -17.95 11.66 10.01
C ILE A 176 -16.91 12.54 9.30
N LEU A 177 -15.87 11.93 8.73
CA LEU A 177 -14.86 12.65 7.96
C LEU A 177 -15.46 13.37 6.75
N ALA A 178 -16.32 12.70 5.98
CA ALA A 178 -17.01 13.27 4.82
C ALA A 178 -17.94 14.43 5.18
N GLN A 179 -18.59 14.39 6.36
CA GLN A 179 -19.40 15.50 6.86
C GLN A 179 -18.55 16.71 7.23
N ARG A 180 -17.38 16.48 7.85
CA ARG A 180 -16.46 17.55 8.28
C ARG A 180 -15.67 18.15 7.11
N ASP A 181 -15.37 17.34 6.10
CA ASP A 181 -14.62 17.74 4.90
C ASP A 181 -15.32 17.17 3.66
N PRO A 182 -16.33 17.84 3.13
CA PRO A 182 -17.04 17.37 1.94
C PRO A 182 -16.16 17.27 0.69
N ASP A 183 -15.02 17.96 0.66
CA ASP A 183 -14.11 17.95 -0.49
C ASP A 183 -13.30 16.65 -0.57
N ILE A 184 -13.06 15.95 0.55
CA ILE A 184 -12.38 14.65 0.53
C ILE A 184 -13.16 13.62 -0.28
N SER A 185 -14.49 13.61 -0.15
CA SER A 185 -15.38 12.69 -0.85
C SER A 185 -15.39 12.96 -2.35
N LYS A 186 -15.22 14.21 -2.78
CA LYS A 186 -15.13 14.59 -4.21
C LYS A 186 -13.88 14.01 -4.88
N ARG A 187 -12.85 13.64 -4.12
CA ARG A 187 -11.62 13.01 -4.64
C ARG A 187 -11.74 11.48 -4.78
N LEU A 188 -12.75 10.87 -4.16
CA LEU A 188 -12.94 9.42 -4.06
C LEU A 188 -14.32 8.97 -4.56
N VAL A 189 -14.78 9.54 -5.68
CA VAL A 189 -16.17 9.36 -6.17
C VAL A 189 -16.37 8.05 -6.93
N ASP A 190 -15.48 7.76 -7.89
CA ASP A 190 -15.67 6.64 -8.82
C ASP A 190 -14.80 5.45 -8.42
N GLY A 191 -15.42 4.29 -8.21
CA GLY A 191 -14.71 3.03 -7.94
C GLY A 191 -14.09 2.40 -9.19
N MET A 192 -13.20 1.44 -8.97
CA MET A 192 -12.55 0.68 -10.04
C MET A 192 -13.53 -0.11 -10.92
N LEU A 193 -14.67 -0.50 -10.36
CA LEU A 193 -15.71 -1.30 -11.02
C LEU A 193 -17.01 -0.50 -11.23
N CYS A 194 -16.95 0.84 -11.32
CA CYS A 194 -18.14 1.63 -11.61
C CYS A 194 -18.44 1.67 -13.12
N GLU A 195 -19.69 1.95 -13.48
CA GLU A 195 -20.17 2.00 -14.86
C GLU A 195 -19.30 2.90 -15.75
N LYS A 196 -19.02 4.13 -15.29
CA LYS A 196 -18.16 5.09 -16.01
C LYS A 196 -16.79 4.50 -16.34
N THR A 197 -16.21 3.76 -15.41
CA THR A 197 -14.89 3.15 -15.55
C THR A 197 -14.94 1.97 -16.52
N MET A 198 -15.97 1.11 -16.40
CA MET A 198 -16.11 -0.09 -17.23
C MET A 198 -16.43 0.22 -18.69
N ILE A 199 -17.11 1.34 -18.97
CA ILE A 199 -17.47 1.75 -20.35
C ILE A 199 -16.30 2.43 -21.06
N LYS A 200 -15.37 3.07 -20.33
CA LYS A 200 -14.30 3.89 -20.91
C LYS A 200 -13.15 3.13 -21.55
N SER A 201 -12.99 1.84 -21.26
CA SER A 201 -11.84 1.08 -21.74
C SER A 201 -12.21 -0.36 -22.07
N ASP A 202 -11.91 -0.78 -23.30
CA ASP A 202 -12.01 -2.18 -23.71
C ASP A 202 -11.05 -3.07 -22.90
N THR A 203 -10.01 -2.52 -22.28
CA THR A 203 -9.11 -3.24 -21.37
C THR A 203 -9.85 -3.83 -20.18
N TYR A 204 -10.86 -3.14 -19.64
CA TYR A 204 -11.69 -3.71 -18.56
C TYR A 204 -12.48 -4.92 -19.03
N LYS A 205 -13.07 -4.85 -20.23
CA LYS A 205 -13.75 -6.00 -20.86
C LYS A 205 -12.78 -7.13 -21.17
N GLN A 206 -11.54 -6.83 -21.57
CA GLN A 206 -10.53 -7.85 -21.84
C GLN A 206 -10.05 -8.54 -20.56
N ILE A 207 -9.83 -7.79 -19.48
CA ILE A 207 -9.33 -8.33 -18.21
C ILE A 207 -10.44 -9.09 -17.46
N PHE A 208 -11.63 -8.49 -17.31
CA PHE A 208 -12.69 -9.03 -16.46
C PHE A 208 -13.82 -9.69 -17.25
N GLY A 209 -13.95 -9.44 -18.56
CA GLY A 209 -15.11 -9.88 -19.33
C GLY A 209 -15.24 -11.39 -19.46
N THR A 210 -14.12 -12.12 -19.53
CA THR A 210 -14.16 -13.59 -19.54
C THR A 210 -14.66 -14.13 -18.21
N THR A 211 -14.15 -13.62 -17.09
CA THR A 211 -14.60 -14.01 -15.75
C THR A 211 -16.06 -13.64 -15.51
N LEU A 212 -16.49 -12.44 -15.92
CA LEU A 212 -17.88 -12.00 -15.82
C LEU A 212 -18.83 -12.88 -16.65
N LYS A 213 -18.43 -13.30 -17.86
CA LYS A 213 -19.20 -14.26 -18.66
C LYS A 213 -19.33 -15.61 -17.96
N HIS A 214 -18.25 -16.13 -17.39
CA HIS A 214 -18.30 -17.37 -16.61
C HIS A 214 -19.22 -17.25 -15.39
N LEU A 215 -19.15 -16.13 -14.66
CA LEU A 215 -20.01 -15.86 -13.51
C LEU A 215 -21.48 -15.75 -13.91
N ALA A 216 -21.78 -15.05 -15.00
CA ALA A 216 -23.14 -14.92 -15.52
C ALA A 216 -23.71 -16.26 -15.98
N ASN A 217 -22.90 -17.11 -16.62
CA ASN A 217 -23.32 -18.45 -17.02
C ASN A 217 -23.55 -19.36 -15.80
N ASN A 218 -22.65 -19.32 -14.80
CA ASN A 218 -22.79 -20.13 -13.58
C ASN A 218 -23.94 -19.67 -12.67
N ALA A 219 -24.38 -18.42 -12.78
CA ALA A 219 -25.53 -17.89 -12.02
C ALA A 219 -26.88 -18.17 -12.71
N ALA A 220 -26.85 -18.64 -13.97
CA ALA A 220 -28.03 -19.03 -14.74
C ALA A 220 -28.40 -20.52 -14.57
N ASP A 221 -27.52 -21.30 -13.93
CA ASP A 221 -27.73 -22.70 -13.51
C ASP A 221 -28.10 -22.76 -12.02
#